data_AF-A0A8K0AEE6-F1
#
_entry.id   AF-A0A8K0AEE6-F1
#
_cell.length_a   1.000
_cell.length_b   1.000
_cell.length_c   1.000
_cell.angle_alpha   90.00
_cell.angle_beta   90.00
_cell.angle_gamma   90.00
#
_symmetry.space_group_name_H-M   'P 1'
#
loop_
_entity.id
_entity.type
_entity.pdbx_description
1 polymer ?
#
loop_
_entity_poly.entity_id
_entity_poly.type
_entity_poly.pdbx_seq_one_letter_code
_entity_poly.pdbx_strand_id
1 'polypeptide(L)'
;MIVSGSTTYWEGKHSDMENLAMVSPDKEADMAEENSKGGPPVEVVHHEAEVCTPPPLEPPAFSDDTCTASGLDLQDLEDDDIQADEEQLKMVAGLAAFQLESKVFSLVLPKSLIHPYISPRTIKDMENIINKFNKPESQDKLEGAAEKWEDLKTELDFTRGHDQVIQTLKSDYLHVHNPLKVMAKVHQRCSEAEVRRALQARLPDRLRQTGEDILVMMGKLDLIPR
;
A
#
# COMPACT_ATOMS: atom_id res chain seq x y z
N MET A 1 67.56 -17.77 8.14
CA MET A 1 68.39 -16.55 8.25
C MET A 1 67.55 -15.37 7.81
N ILE A 2 67.49 -14.36 8.68
CA ILE A 2 66.82 -13.06 8.54
C ILE A 2 67.57 -12.24 7.46
N VAL A 3 66.92 -11.37 6.66
CA VAL A 3 66.91 -9.89 6.72
C VAL A 3 66.26 -9.43 5.40
N SER A 4 65.09 -8.79 5.39
CA SER A 4 64.81 -7.34 5.51
C SER A 4 65.24 -6.46 4.32
N GLY A 5 64.28 -5.65 3.83
CA GLY A 5 64.47 -4.48 2.97
C GLY A 5 63.25 -4.25 2.08
N SER A 6 62.67 -3.06 1.89
CA SER A 6 62.85 -1.75 2.49
C SER A 6 61.58 -0.93 2.20
N THR A 7 61.16 -0.16 3.19
CA THR A 7 60.11 0.86 3.16
C THR A 7 60.38 1.96 2.14
N THR A 8 59.35 2.43 1.43
CA THR A 8 59.28 3.81 0.93
C THR A 8 57.97 4.47 1.32
N TYR A 9 58.17 5.58 2.01
CA TYR A 9 57.25 6.55 2.58
C TYR A 9 56.71 7.47 1.48
N TRP A 10 55.43 7.80 1.49
CA TRP A 10 54.91 9.03 0.88
C TRP A 10 54.05 9.76 1.91
N GLU A 11 54.58 10.89 2.35
CA GLU A 11 53.96 11.86 3.25
C GLU A 11 53.74 13.13 2.43
N GLY A 12 52.52 13.67 2.44
CA GLY A 12 52.12 14.75 1.53
C GLY A 12 50.87 15.52 1.97
N LYS A 13 51.00 16.17 3.14
CA LYS A 13 50.42 17.47 3.58
C LYS A 13 48.98 17.89 3.24
N HIS A 14 48.24 18.07 4.33
CA HIS A 14 47.24 19.10 4.66
C HIS A 14 47.29 20.42 3.86
N SER A 15 46.11 20.95 3.51
CA SER A 15 45.82 22.39 3.55
C SER A 15 44.32 22.60 3.78
N ASP A 16 44.02 23.14 4.95
CA ASP A 16 42.77 23.78 5.35
C ASP A 16 42.50 25.04 4.52
N MET A 17 41.24 25.38 4.27
CA MET A 17 40.69 26.71 4.60
C MET A 17 39.21 26.82 4.22
N GLU A 18 38.47 27.32 5.20
CA GLU A 18 37.07 27.70 5.24
C GLU A 18 36.75 28.85 4.26
N ASN A 19 35.48 28.93 3.80
CA ASN A 19 34.76 30.21 3.78
C ASN A 19 33.25 30.08 3.52
N LEU A 20 32.50 30.32 4.60
CA LEU A 20 31.29 31.15 4.75
C LEU A 20 30.65 31.83 3.50
N ALA A 21 29.32 31.68 3.39
CA ALA A 21 28.29 32.75 3.37
C ALA A 21 26.95 32.13 2.90
N MET A 22 25.91 31.91 3.71
CA MET A 22 24.98 32.88 4.33
C MET A 22 24.54 34.01 3.38
N VAL A 23 23.44 33.80 2.63
CA VAL A 23 22.47 34.85 2.26
C VAL A 23 21.07 34.22 2.11
N SER A 24 20.21 34.49 3.08
CA SER A 24 18.80 34.88 2.88
C SER A 24 18.68 36.28 3.50
N PRO A 25 17.81 37.18 3.02
CA PRO A 25 16.43 37.18 3.53
C PRO A 25 15.33 37.73 2.58
N ASP A 26 14.11 37.33 2.93
CA ASP A 26 12.82 38.04 2.97
C ASP A 26 12.33 38.93 1.82
N LYS A 27 11.06 38.70 1.42
CA LYS A 27 10.05 39.76 1.30
C LYS A 27 8.61 39.22 1.41
N GLU A 28 7.93 39.76 2.42
CA GLU A 28 6.50 39.72 2.73
C GLU A 28 5.62 40.50 1.73
N ALA A 29 4.29 40.36 1.96
CA ALA A 29 3.16 41.22 1.57
C ALA A 29 2.49 40.87 0.22
N ASP A 30 1.17 40.91 0.04
CA ASP A 30 0.03 41.28 0.88
C ASP A 30 -1.28 40.89 0.16
N MET A 31 -2.38 40.81 0.92
CA MET A 31 -3.81 40.98 0.59
C MET A 31 -4.46 40.35 -0.67
N ALA A 32 -5.57 39.62 -0.43
CA ALA A 32 -6.91 40.06 -0.85
C ALA A 32 -8.00 39.10 -0.31
N GLU A 33 -8.68 39.58 0.74
CA GLU A 33 -9.97 39.10 1.19
C GLU A 33 -11.04 39.91 0.42
N GLU A 34 -11.93 39.27 -0.35
CA GLU A 34 -13.14 39.93 -0.80
C GLU A 34 -14.36 39.00 -0.74
N ASN A 35 -15.36 39.56 -0.08
CA ASN A 35 -16.61 39.02 0.40
C ASN A 35 -17.68 39.24 -0.68
N SER A 36 -18.54 38.27 -0.97
CA SER A 36 -19.76 38.54 -1.76
C SER A 36 -20.94 37.65 -1.35
N LYS A 37 -21.87 38.31 -0.65
CA LYS A 37 -23.34 38.34 -0.87
C LYS A 37 -23.99 37.03 -1.35
N GLY A 38 -24.95 36.45 -0.65
CA GLY A 38 -26.15 37.11 -0.09
C GLY A 38 -27.37 36.51 -0.79
N GLY A 39 -28.03 35.54 -0.12
CA GLY A 39 -29.29 34.92 -0.56
C GLY A 39 -30.46 35.35 0.34
N PRO A 40 -31.66 35.62 -0.22
CA PRO A 40 -32.77 36.20 0.52
C PRO A 40 -33.57 35.16 1.34
N PRO A 41 -34.34 35.61 2.35
CA PRO A 41 -35.06 34.77 3.31
C PRO A 41 -36.46 34.42 2.80
N VAL A 42 -36.95 33.20 3.06
CA VAL A 42 -38.36 32.87 2.80
C VAL A 42 -38.95 32.06 3.97
N GLU A 43 -39.77 32.79 4.72
CA GLU A 43 -41.05 32.44 5.34
C GLU A 43 -41.21 31.12 6.11
N VAL A 44 -41.23 31.29 7.44
CA VAL A 44 -41.90 30.43 8.40
C VAL A 44 -43.41 30.60 8.24
N VAL A 45 -44.09 29.59 7.71
CA VAL A 45 -45.56 29.52 7.72
C VAL A 45 -45.99 28.75 8.97
N HIS A 46 -46.60 29.49 9.89
CA HIS A 46 -47.47 28.96 10.94
C HIS A 46 -48.68 28.28 10.29
N HIS A 47 -48.97 27.04 10.67
CA HIS A 47 -50.31 26.48 10.54
C HIS A 47 -50.83 26.07 11.90
N GLU A 48 -52.05 26.55 12.13
CA GLU A 48 -52.81 26.57 13.35
C GLU A 48 -53.27 25.18 13.79
N ALA A 49 -53.46 25.08 15.10
CA ALA A 49 -54.03 23.94 15.77
C ALA A 49 -55.50 23.75 15.41
N GLU A 50 -55.86 22.59 14.88
CA GLU A 50 -57.20 22.03 15.04
C GLU A 50 -57.15 20.90 16.06
N VAL A 51 -57.87 21.14 17.15
CA VAL A 51 -58.15 20.22 18.25
C VAL A 51 -59.06 19.10 17.73
N CYS A 52 -58.54 17.88 17.64
CA CYS A 52 -59.34 16.68 17.46
C CYS A 52 -59.16 15.78 18.69
N THR A 53 -60.20 15.70 19.52
CA THR A 53 -60.25 14.85 20.72
C THR A 53 -60.11 13.37 20.36
N PRO A 54 -59.22 12.60 21.01
CA PRO A 54 -59.18 11.15 20.83
C PRO A 54 -60.31 10.45 21.60
N PRO A 55 -60.92 9.38 21.06
CA PRO A 55 -61.85 8.51 21.81
C PRO A 55 -61.10 7.71 22.89
N PRO A 56 -61.81 7.19 23.92
CA PRO A 56 -61.20 6.64 25.13
C PRO A 56 -60.42 5.34 24.86
N LEU A 57 -59.30 5.21 25.57
CA LEU A 57 -58.40 4.06 25.61
C LEU A 57 -59.15 2.78 26.06
N GLU A 58 -59.33 1.83 25.16
CA GLU A 58 -59.54 0.43 25.53
C GLU A 58 -58.19 -0.17 25.97
N PRO A 59 -58.14 -0.94 27.08
CA PRO A 59 -56.92 -1.63 27.47
C PRO A 59 -56.60 -2.72 26.42
N PRO A 60 -55.34 -2.87 25.99
CA PRO A 60 -54.99 -3.99 25.12
C PRO A 60 -55.26 -5.30 25.87
N ALA A 61 -56.08 -6.14 25.24
CA ALA A 61 -56.21 -7.54 25.61
C ALA A 61 -54.81 -8.16 25.57
N PHE A 62 -54.42 -8.78 26.68
CA PHE A 62 -53.27 -9.68 26.73
C PHE A 62 -53.57 -10.87 25.80
N SER A 63 -53.10 -10.78 24.56
CA SER A 63 -52.86 -11.97 23.77
C SER A 63 -51.54 -12.56 24.26
N ASP A 64 -51.63 -13.63 25.04
CA ASP A 64 -50.58 -14.62 25.21
C ASP A 64 -50.28 -15.25 23.84
N ASP A 65 -49.53 -14.53 23.00
CA ASP A 65 -48.84 -15.11 21.85
C ASP A 65 -47.35 -15.03 22.15
N THR A 66 -46.90 -16.10 22.82
CA THR A 66 -45.59 -16.73 22.68
C THR A 66 -44.49 -15.79 22.21
N CYS A 67 -43.70 -15.27 23.16
CA CYS A 67 -42.35 -14.81 22.88
C CYS A 67 -41.56 -15.94 22.19
N THR A 68 -41.56 -15.98 20.86
CA THR A 68 -40.48 -16.55 20.07
C THR A 68 -39.30 -15.59 20.17
N ALA A 69 -38.67 -15.61 21.33
CA ALA A 69 -37.33 -15.12 21.50
C ALA A 69 -36.40 -15.93 20.57
N SER A 70 -35.55 -15.20 19.87
CA SER A 70 -34.22 -15.66 19.44
C SER A 70 -34.19 -16.73 18.34
N GLY A 71 -34.63 -16.35 17.15
CA GLY A 71 -33.99 -16.82 15.91
C GLY A 71 -32.97 -15.77 15.46
N LEU A 72 -31.84 -15.65 16.15
CA LEU A 72 -30.66 -15.08 15.49
C LEU A 72 -30.23 -16.16 14.50
N ASP A 73 -30.39 -15.87 13.22
CA ASP A 73 -30.08 -16.79 12.13
C ASP A 73 -28.61 -17.21 12.26
N LEU A 74 -28.37 -18.47 12.63
CA LEU A 74 -27.02 -19.02 12.74
C LEU A 74 -26.28 -18.96 11.39
N GLN A 75 -27.02 -18.89 10.28
CA GLN A 75 -26.49 -18.74 8.92
C GLN A 75 -25.84 -17.37 8.70
N ASP A 76 -26.45 -16.29 9.20
CA ASP A 76 -25.90 -14.93 9.06
C ASP A 76 -24.56 -14.77 9.81
N LEU A 77 -24.37 -15.51 10.91
CA LEU A 77 -23.11 -15.50 11.67
C LEU A 77 -21.99 -16.30 11.00
N GLU A 78 -22.31 -17.41 10.33
CA GLU A 78 -21.32 -18.23 9.60
C GLU A 78 -20.83 -17.53 8.31
N ASP A 79 -21.71 -16.84 7.62
CA ASP A 79 -21.39 -16.10 6.39
C ASP A 79 -20.47 -14.89 6.68
N ASP A 80 -20.70 -14.19 7.79
CA ASP A 80 -19.87 -13.06 8.24
C ASP A 80 -18.41 -13.51 8.55
N ASP A 81 -18.24 -14.69 9.15
CA ASP A 81 -16.92 -15.24 9.49
C ASP A 81 -16.17 -15.73 8.23
N ILE A 82 -16.86 -16.38 7.29
CA ILE A 82 -16.28 -16.79 6.00
C ILE A 82 -15.82 -15.57 5.20
N GLN A 83 -16.64 -14.53 5.13
CA GLN A 83 -16.29 -13.30 4.43
C GLN A 83 -15.08 -12.61 5.07
N ALA A 84 -14.99 -12.57 6.41
CA ALA A 84 -13.85 -12.00 7.11
C ALA A 84 -12.55 -12.74 6.79
N ASP A 85 -12.58 -14.07 6.72
CA ASP A 85 -11.44 -14.91 6.35
C ASP A 85 -11.00 -14.67 4.90
N GLU A 86 -11.95 -14.56 3.96
CA GLU A 86 -11.64 -14.23 2.58
C GLU A 86 -10.97 -12.84 2.43
N GLU A 87 -11.48 -11.84 3.15
CA GLU A 87 -10.89 -10.50 3.15
C GLU A 87 -9.49 -10.50 3.76
N GLN A 88 -9.25 -11.30 4.79
CA GLN A 88 -7.93 -11.49 5.37
C GLN A 88 -6.95 -12.09 4.36
N LEU A 89 -7.36 -13.11 3.60
CA LEU A 89 -6.51 -13.71 2.57
C LEU A 89 -6.19 -12.73 1.43
N LYS A 90 -7.18 -11.93 0.99
CA LYS A 90 -6.95 -10.84 0.02
C LYS A 90 -5.94 -9.83 0.54
N MET A 91 -6.03 -9.48 1.83
CA MET A 91 -5.10 -8.55 2.44
C MET A 91 -3.67 -9.09 2.49
N VAL A 92 -3.50 -10.32 2.99
CA VAL A 92 -2.19 -10.96 3.10
C VAL A 92 -1.52 -11.08 1.73
N ALA A 93 -2.26 -11.55 0.71
CA ALA A 93 -1.71 -11.70 -0.63
C ALA A 93 -1.37 -10.33 -1.27
N GLY A 94 -2.22 -9.32 -1.06
CA GLY A 94 -1.96 -7.96 -1.48
C GLY A 94 -0.70 -7.37 -0.85
N LEU A 95 -0.58 -7.49 0.47
CA LEU A 95 0.56 -6.98 1.21
C LEU A 95 1.86 -7.65 0.75
N ALA A 96 1.84 -8.97 0.51
CA ALA A 96 2.98 -9.69 -0.06
C ALA A 96 3.42 -9.12 -1.41
N ALA A 97 2.47 -8.86 -2.31
CA ALA A 97 2.74 -8.24 -3.61
C ALA A 97 3.32 -6.83 -3.48
N PHE A 98 2.74 -5.98 -2.62
CA PHE A 98 3.23 -4.63 -2.37
C PHE A 98 4.64 -4.61 -1.76
N GLN A 99 4.91 -5.51 -0.81
CA GLN A 99 6.22 -5.63 -0.17
C GLN A 99 7.29 -6.05 -1.19
N LEU A 100 6.98 -7.04 -2.03
CA LEU A 100 7.88 -7.50 -3.07
C LEU A 100 8.21 -6.38 -4.07
N GLU A 101 7.20 -5.70 -4.61
CA GLU A 101 7.42 -4.59 -5.53
C GLU A 101 8.19 -3.44 -4.89
N SER A 102 7.83 -3.05 -3.66
CA SER A 102 8.52 -1.98 -2.94
C SER A 102 10.00 -2.31 -2.73
N LYS A 103 10.30 -3.59 -2.43
CA LYS A 103 11.67 -4.07 -2.30
C LYS A 103 12.40 -4.03 -3.64
N VAL A 104 11.79 -4.51 -4.72
CA VAL A 104 12.34 -4.41 -6.09
C VAL A 104 12.67 -2.96 -6.42
N PHE A 105 11.74 -2.02 -6.20
CA PHE A 105 11.97 -0.59 -6.45
C PHE A 105 13.17 -0.07 -5.66
N SER A 106 13.28 -0.44 -4.38
CA SER A 106 14.38 -0.02 -3.51
C SER A 106 15.77 -0.53 -3.93
N LEU A 107 15.83 -1.66 -4.64
CA LEU A 107 17.07 -2.24 -5.13
C LEU A 107 17.48 -1.64 -6.48
N VAL A 108 16.50 -1.29 -7.31
CA VAL A 108 16.72 -0.87 -8.70
C VAL A 108 16.82 0.64 -8.83
N LEU A 109 15.91 1.39 -8.20
CA LEU A 109 15.77 2.83 -8.38
C LEU A 109 16.51 3.62 -7.29
N PRO A 110 16.97 4.84 -7.61
CA PRO A 110 17.46 5.77 -6.60
C PRO A 110 16.32 6.19 -5.65
N LYS A 111 16.65 6.41 -4.38
CA LYS A 111 15.67 6.76 -3.33
C LYS A 111 14.84 8.00 -3.66
N SER A 112 15.39 8.95 -4.41
CA SER A 112 14.70 10.17 -4.85
C SER A 112 13.51 9.90 -5.77
N LEU A 113 13.44 8.73 -6.41
CA LEU A 113 12.35 8.35 -7.31
C LEU A 113 11.36 7.38 -6.69
N ILE A 114 11.60 6.95 -5.45
CA ILE A 114 10.72 6.06 -4.71
C ILE A 114 9.86 6.94 -3.80
N HIS A 115 8.80 7.51 -4.37
CA HIS A 115 7.86 8.34 -3.63
C HIS A 115 6.66 7.52 -3.16
N PRO A 116 6.34 7.51 -1.85
CA PRO A 116 5.27 6.67 -1.29
C PRO A 116 3.89 6.87 -1.94
N TYR A 117 3.62 8.03 -2.55
CA TYR A 117 2.29 8.43 -2.99
C TYR A 117 2.10 8.54 -4.51
N ILE A 118 3.17 8.43 -5.31
CA ILE A 118 3.11 8.88 -6.71
C ILE A 118 3.73 7.88 -7.70
N SER A 119 4.94 7.36 -7.46
CA SER A 119 5.66 6.53 -8.45
C SER A 119 6.92 5.84 -7.87
N PRO A 120 7.35 4.70 -8.44
CA PRO A 120 6.60 3.82 -9.34
C PRO A 120 5.47 3.07 -8.60
N ARG A 121 4.35 2.84 -9.29
CA ARG A 121 3.20 2.10 -8.72
C ARG A 121 3.21 0.62 -9.09
N THR A 122 3.92 0.26 -10.16
CA THR A 122 4.05 -1.10 -10.69
C THR A 122 5.46 -1.33 -11.22
N ILE A 123 5.88 -2.59 -11.35
CA ILE A 123 7.14 -2.97 -12.03
C ILE A 123 7.19 -2.39 -13.44
N LYS A 124 6.07 -2.41 -14.17
CA LYS A 124 5.97 -1.80 -15.50
C LYS A 124 6.22 -0.28 -15.50
N ASP A 125 5.73 0.44 -14.48
CA ASP A 125 6.00 1.87 -14.36
C ASP A 125 7.48 2.13 -14.07
N MET A 126 8.10 1.30 -13.22
CA MET A 126 9.55 1.33 -13.00
C MET A 126 10.31 1.10 -14.30
N GLU A 127 9.96 0.07 -15.09
CA GLU A 127 10.60 -0.20 -16.39
C GLU A 127 10.43 0.98 -17.36
N ASN A 128 9.26 1.60 -17.40
CA ASN A 128 9.02 2.79 -18.21
C ASN A 128 9.89 3.98 -17.79
N ILE A 129 10.11 4.16 -16.47
CA ILE A 129 11.03 5.17 -15.95
C ILE A 129 12.46 4.84 -16.40
N ILE A 130 12.92 3.62 -16.18
CA ILE A 130 14.26 3.16 -16.60
C ILE A 130 14.48 3.42 -18.09
N ASN A 131 13.53 3.00 -18.93
CA ASN A 131 13.62 3.17 -20.38
C ASN A 131 13.62 4.64 -20.84
N LYS A 132 12.94 5.54 -20.11
CA LYS A 132 12.95 6.98 -20.43
C LYS A 132 14.32 7.60 -20.17
N PHE A 133 14.95 7.29 -19.05
CA PHE A 133 16.22 7.89 -18.63
C PHE A 133 17.46 7.14 -19.16
N ASN A 134 17.30 5.94 -19.72
CA ASN A 134 18.38 5.21 -20.37
C ASN A 134 18.59 5.61 -21.85
N LYS A 135 17.77 6.54 -22.38
CA LYS A 135 17.97 7.06 -23.73
C LYS A 135 19.23 7.92 -23.82
N PRO A 136 19.96 7.88 -24.95
CA PRO A 136 21.19 8.66 -25.12
C PRO A 136 20.97 10.18 -25.03
N GLU A 137 19.74 10.64 -25.25
CA GLU A 137 19.34 12.05 -25.15
C GLU A 137 19.02 12.51 -23.72
N SER A 138 18.92 11.59 -22.76
CA SER A 138 18.67 11.93 -21.35
C SER A 138 19.95 12.48 -20.71
N GLN A 139 19.89 13.71 -20.18
CA GLN A 139 21.01 14.29 -19.43
C GLN A 139 21.20 13.60 -18.07
N ASP A 140 20.10 13.11 -17.48
CA ASP A 140 20.10 12.41 -16.21
C ASP A 140 20.03 10.90 -16.47
N LYS A 141 21.11 10.18 -16.16
CA LYS A 141 21.10 8.71 -16.14
C LYS A 141 20.69 8.24 -14.75
N LEU A 142 19.75 7.31 -14.68
CA LEU A 142 19.42 6.63 -13.43
C LEU A 142 20.58 5.71 -13.07
N GLU A 143 21.29 6.03 -11.99
CA GLU A 143 22.46 5.36 -11.38
C GLU A 143 22.58 3.83 -11.64
N GLY A 144 22.89 3.43 -12.88
CA GLY A 144 22.90 2.03 -13.31
C GLY A 144 21.57 1.27 -13.17
N ALA A 145 20.41 1.95 -13.11
CA ALA A 145 19.14 1.30 -12.80
C ALA A 145 18.73 0.23 -13.82
N ALA A 146 19.10 0.39 -15.09
CA ALA A 146 18.86 -0.62 -16.13
C ALA A 146 19.65 -1.90 -15.86
N GLU A 147 20.95 -1.78 -15.54
CA GLU A 147 21.81 -2.92 -15.23
C GLU A 147 21.36 -3.62 -13.94
N LYS A 148 21.09 -2.84 -12.87
CA LYS A 148 20.51 -3.36 -11.62
C LYS A 148 19.22 -4.14 -11.84
N TRP A 149 18.37 -3.71 -12.78
CA TRP A 149 17.13 -4.42 -13.09
C TRP A 149 17.39 -5.74 -13.82
N GLU A 150 18.29 -5.78 -14.80
CA GLU A 150 18.64 -7.02 -15.50
C GLU A 150 19.32 -8.04 -14.58
N ASP A 151 20.22 -7.58 -13.71
CA ASP A 151 20.87 -8.43 -12.71
C ASP A 151 19.84 -9.01 -11.74
N LEU A 152 18.95 -8.17 -11.21
CA LEU A 152 17.90 -8.60 -10.28
C LEU A 152 16.91 -9.57 -10.94
N LYS A 153 16.54 -9.34 -12.21
CA LYS A 153 15.69 -10.28 -12.95
C LYS A 153 16.36 -11.64 -13.11
N THR A 154 17.68 -11.67 -13.33
CA THR A 154 18.43 -12.90 -13.43
C THR A 154 18.52 -13.62 -12.08
N GLU A 155 18.80 -12.90 -11.00
CA GLU A 155 18.89 -13.47 -9.64
C GLU A 155 17.55 -14.07 -9.15
N LEU A 156 16.45 -13.41 -9.50
CA LEU A 156 15.10 -13.81 -9.10
C LEU A 156 14.40 -14.73 -10.10
N ASP A 157 15.05 -15.07 -11.21
CA ASP A 157 14.43 -15.77 -12.34
C ASP A 157 13.11 -15.09 -12.78
N PHE A 158 13.11 -13.76 -12.80
CA PHE A 158 11.89 -12.98 -12.93
C PHE A 158 11.31 -13.07 -14.35
N THR A 159 10.03 -13.43 -14.45
CA THR A 159 9.30 -13.59 -15.71
C THR A 159 8.07 -12.68 -15.77
N ARG A 160 7.50 -12.54 -16.98
CA ARG A 160 6.21 -11.85 -17.17
C ARG A 160 5.06 -12.50 -16.37
N GLY A 161 5.16 -13.80 -16.06
CA GLY A 161 4.18 -14.48 -15.21
C GLY A 161 4.15 -13.91 -13.79
N HIS A 162 5.31 -13.55 -13.24
CA HIS A 162 5.42 -12.94 -11.91
C HIS A 162 4.73 -11.57 -11.86
N ASP A 163 4.93 -10.72 -12.87
CA ASP A 163 4.23 -9.43 -12.98
C ASP A 163 2.70 -9.63 -13.04
N GLN A 164 2.22 -10.63 -13.78
CA GLN A 164 0.79 -10.96 -13.82
C GLN A 164 0.25 -11.40 -12.45
N VAL A 165 0.99 -12.22 -11.71
CA VAL A 165 0.61 -12.63 -10.36
C VAL A 165 0.53 -11.42 -9.44
N ILE A 166 1.58 -10.59 -9.39
CA ILE A 166 1.63 -9.37 -8.56
C ILE A 166 0.44 -8.45 -8.85
N GLN A 167 0.14 -8.21 -10.13
CA GLN A 167 -1.01 -7.36 -10.52
C GLN A 167 -2.35 -7.97 -10.10
N THR A 168 -2.51 -9.29 -10.23
CA THR A 168 -3.73 -9.99 -9.81
C THR A 168 -3.97 -9.83 -8.31
N LEU A 169 -2.93 -10.05 -7.49
CA LEU A 169 -3.02 -9.93 -6.04
C LEU A 169 -3.30 -8.50 -5.57
N LYS A 170 -2.67 -7.51 -6.23
CA LYS A 170 -2.93 -6.10 -5.95
C LYS A 170 -4.34 -5.67 -6.32
N SER A 171 -4.86 -6.16 -7.45
CA SER A 171 -6.25 -5.91 -7.84
C SER A 171 -7.20 -6.43 -6.77
N ASP A 172 -7.01 -7.67 -6.31
CA ASP A 172 -7.86 -8.26 -5.27
C ASP A 172 -7.82 -7.49 -3.94
N TYR A 173 -6.62 -7.04 -3.55
CA TYR A 173 -6.42 -6.22 -2.37
C TYR A 173 -7.19 -4.88 -2.40
N LEU A 174 -7.22 -4.22 -3.56
CA LEU A 174 -7.93 -2.94 -3.71
C LEU A 174 -9.45 -3.06 -3.58
N HIS A 175 -9.99 -4.28 -3.64
CA HIS A 175 -11.41 -4.57 -3.47
C HIS A 175 -11.76 -5.14 -2.08
N VAL A 176 -10.84 -5.10 -1.11
CA VAL A 176 -11.14 -5.41 0.30
C VAL A 176 -12.12 -4.36 0.84
N HIS A 177 -13.27 -4.79 1.37
CA HIS A 177 -14.35 -3.87 1.74
C HIS A 177 -14.05 -3.13 3.04
N ASN A 178 -13.41 -3.80 4.01
CA ASN A 178 -13.02 -3.18 5.27
C ASN A 178 -11.51 -3.29 5.55
N PRO A 179 -10.68 -2.55 4.81
CA PRO A 179 -9.23 -2.68 4.92
C PRO A 179 -8.70 -2.30 6.31
N LEU A 180 -9.34 -1.37 7.02
CA LEU A 180 -8.87 -0.96 8.35
C LEU A 180 -9.08 -2.06 9.41
N LYS A 181 -10.23 -2.77 9.37
CA LYS A 181 -10.51 -3.90 10.27
C LYS A 181 -9.54 -5.05 10.06
N VAL A 182 -9.17 -5.33 8.81
CA VAL A 182 -8.27 -6.42 8.45
C VAL A 182 -6.79 -6.04 8.72
N MET A 183 -6.41 -4.77 8.47
CA MET A 183 -5.06 -4.26 8.77
C MET A 183 -4.69 -4.35 10.25
N ALA A 184 -5.67 -4.22 11.15
CA ALA A 184 -5.45 -4.39 12.59
C ALA A 184 -5.03 -5.82 12.97
N LYS A 185 -5.40 -6.83 12.16
CA LYS A 185 -5.04 -8.23 12.37
C LYS A 185 -3.73 -8.62 11.65
N VAL A 186 -3.44 -8.01 10.51
CA VAL A 186 -2.22 -8.27 9.73
C VAL A 186 -1.05 -7.52 10.38
N HIS A 187 -0.36 -8.19 11.30
CA HIS A 187 0.90 -7.70 11.85
C HIS A 187 1.93 -7.58 10.71
N GLN A 188 2.82 -6.58 10.80
CA GLN A 188 3.75 -6.10 9.75
C GLN A 188 4.66 -7.16 9.07
N ARG A 189 4.60 -8.44 9.47
CA ARG A 189 5.23 -9.58 8.79
C ARG A 189 4.30 -10.79 8.82
N CYS A 190 3.77 -11.15 7.66
CA CYS A 190 3.06 -12.42 7.46
C CYS A 190 4.08 -13.57 7.47
N SER A 191 3.74 -14.70 8.09
CA SER A 191 4.54 -15.92 7.99
C SER A 191 4.48 -16.51 6.58
N GLU A 192 5.47 -17.33 6.23
CA GLU A 192 5.50 -18.02 4.94
C GLU A 192 4.25 -18.87 4.70
N ALA A 193 3.75 -19.54 5.75
CA ALA A 193 2.54 -20.37 5.68
C ALA A 193 1.29 -19.53 5.36
N GLU A 194 1.15 -18.35 5.97
CA GLU A 194 0.03 -17.45 5.71
C GLU A 194 0.06 -16.90 4.29
N VAL A 195 1.24 -16.47 3.82
CA VAL A 195 1.40 -15.98 2.45
C VAL A 195 1.11 -17.10 1.45
N ARG A 196 1.65 -18.31 1.66
CA ARG A 196 1.36 -19.47 0.80
C ARG A 196 -0.14 -19.78 0.74
N ARG A 197 -0.81 -19.85 1.89
CA ARG A 197 -2.26 -20.09 1.96
C ARG A 197 -3.04 -19.02 1.19
N ALA A 198 -2.66 -17.76 1.35
CA ALA A 198 -3.29 -16.65 0.64
C ALA A 198 -3.08 -16.74 -0.87
N LEU A 199 -1.86 -17.03 -1.34
CA LEU A 199 -1.56 -17.19 -2.77
C LEU A 199 -2.35 -18.35 -3.39
N GLN A 200 -2.41 -19.50 -2.71
CA GLN A 200 -3.14 -20.67 -3.20
C GLN A 200 -4.65 -20.45 -3.29
N ALA A 201 -5.21 -19.66 -2.35
CA ALA A 201 -6.63 -19.32 -2.34
C ALA A 201 -7.01 -18.27 -3.38
N ARG A 202 -6.10 -17.34 -3.71
CA ARG A 202 -6.40 -16.21 -4.62
C ARG A 202 -6.02 -16.45 -6.06
N LEU A 203 -5.00 -17.27 -6.33
CA LEU A 203 -4.51 -17.48 -7.69
C LEU A 203 -5.24 -18.63 -8.39
N PRO A 204 -5.60 -18.45 -9.69
CA PRO A 204 -6.12 -19.55 -10.49
C PRO A 204 -5.05 -20.63 -10.68
N ASP A 205 -5.46 -21.87 -10.91
CA ASP A 205 -4.56 -23.03 -11.01
C ASP A 205 -3.35 -22.81 -11.92
N ARG A 206 -3.56 -22.15 -13.07
CA ARG A 206 -2.52 -21.83 -14.05
C ARG A 206 -1.41 -20.90 -13.53
N LEU A 207 -1.68 -20.13 -12.48
CA LEU A 207 -0.74 -19.19 -11.86
C LEU A 207 -0.21 -19.69 -10.51
N ARG A 208 -0.65 -20.85 -10.02
CA ARG A 208 -0.26 -21.34 -8.69
C ARG A 208 1.24 -21.60 -8.57
N GLN A 209 1.84 -22.23 -9.59
CA GLN A 209 3.30 -22.45 -9.58
C GLN A 209 4.06 -21.13 -9.54
N THR A 210 3.66 -20.17 -10.37
CA THR A 210 4.20 -18.81 -10.38
C THR A 210 3.99 -18.08 -9.04
N GLY A 211 2.91 -18.39 -8.31
CA GLY A 211 2.70 -17.94 -6.94
C GLY A 211 3.70 -18.55 -5.95
N GLU A 212 4.03 -19.84 -6.06
CA GLU A 212 5.09 -20.44 -5.24
C GLU A 212 6.46 -19.82 -5.57
N ASP A 213 6.72 -19.48 -6.85
CA ASP A 213 7.94 -18.78 -7.26
C ASP A 213 8.04 -17.37 -6.61
N ILE A 214 6.92 -16.66 -6.46
CA ILE A 214 6.82 -15.40 -5.69
C ILE A 214 7.23 -15.59 -4.23
N LEU A 215 6.78 -16.68 -3.60
CA LEU A 215 7.16 -16.99 -2.23
C LEU A 215 8.66 -17.24 -2.09
N VAL A 216 9.27 -17.96 -3.05
CA VAL A 216 10.72 -18.16 -3.12
C VAL A 216 11.45 -16.82 -3.29
N MET A 217 10.99 -15.94 -4.18
CA MET A 217 11.56 -14.59 -4.35
C MET A 217 11.49 -13.78 -3.06
N MET A 218 10.35 -13.81 -2.35
CA MET A 218 10.22 -13.14 -1.06
C MET A 218 11.20 -13.69 -0.01
N GLY A 219 11.44 -15.00 -0.02
CA GLY A 219 12.44 -15.65 0.84
C GLY A 219 13.89 -15.36 0.44
N LYS A 220 14.18 -15.09 -0.84
CA LYS A 220 15.50 -14.61 -1.32
C LYS A 220 15.77 -13.16 -0.88
N LEU A 221 14.73 -12.34 -0.82
CA LEU A 221 14.81 -10.90 -0.49
C LEU A 221 14.59 -10.57 1.00
N ASP A 222 14.57 -11.59 1.87
CA ASP A 222 14.33 -11.48 3.32
C ASP A 222 13.02 -10.74 3.69
N LEU A 223 11.99 -10.90 2.86
CA LEU A 223 10.67 -10.27 3.09
C LEU A 223 9.77 -11.10 4.00
N ILE A 224 10.03 -12.40 4.12
CA ILE A 224 9.28 -13.33 4.94
C ILE A 224 10.27 -14.09 5.83
N PRO A 225 9.98 -14.25 7.14
CA PRO A 225 10.79 -15.09 8.01
C PRO A 225 10.69 -16.57 7.58
N ARG A 226 11.85 -17.21 7.41
CA ARG A 226 11.97 -18.65 7.14
C ARG A 226 11.77 -19.48 8.40
#